data_AF-A0A5A7PUZ2-F1
#
_entry.id   AF-A0A5A7PUZ2-F1
#
_cell.length_a   1.000
_cell.length_b   1.000
_cell.length_c   1.000
_cell.angle_alpha   90.00
_cell.angle_beta   90.00
_cell.angle_gamma   90.00
#
_symmetry.space_group_name_H-M   'P 1'
#
loop_
_entity.id
_entity.type
_entity.pdbx_description
1 polymer ?
#
loop_
_entity_poly.entity_id
_entity_poly.type
_entity_poly.pdbx_seq_one_letter_code
_entity_poly.pdbx_strand_id
1 'polypeptide(L)'
;RHQTEQMSKPKLAWQAEHSPPSTRVTSCTTLLKVVQTRNRSTQRMKVHETRSHAQAPGKEEKMVTRKQKAESEAGQSPKKAKTEDEGQDGQPSKKSIEEIKAEFEKFCKATSEHLSIQQMREILEANGQDSSGSDDAVVPLCEWSSCIYKTRDPPRIDEPIKLPNTIKDSAVIDVMHGALALRQLGAAAAHCKLVPKVANFMKVLCSQEIYRYALMEMGLDFPDLPLGEEVLLEFVKKLTETNETGLKEAALWSDFSQRVFTLMPSTRPYVFRDFSDIADHGVAAFETVRDINVASRLIGDMSGATLDDPLSDRYKNLGCTINPVDKEADDYKMIAKYLEKTYEPVKVGEISYGVMIDDVFAVEVSAGPSLEEIKKLPNKVLLWCGTRTSNLLRHLKKGFLPATCFLPVPGYMFGKAIVCSDAAAEAAKYGFTAIDRPEGFMILAVASLGENITQLTSPPEDASSLEEKKMGVIGLGRKKTDESEHFNWKGDIKVPCGKLIPSEHKDSPLEYNEYAVYDPKQVSIRFLVAVKFEEKDVVYDTAE
;
A
#
# COMPACT_ATOMS: atom_id res chain seq x y z
N ARG A 1 65.82 -21.53 26.61
CA ARG A 1 66.38 -21.06 25.32
C ARG A 1 65.23 -20.97 24.33
N HIS A 2 65.14 -19.82 23.64
CA HIS A 2 64.18 -19.40 22.61
C HIS A 2 63.76 -20.51 21.62
N GLN A 3 62.62 -20.45 20.92
CA GLN A 3 62.24 -19.36 20.01
C GLN A 3 60.77 -19.47 19.54
N THR A 4 60.16 -18.29 19.37
CA THR A 4 58.89 -17.93 18.73
C THR A 4 58.80 -18.30 17.25
N GLU A 5 57.59 -18.55 16.72
CA GLU A 5 57.21 -18.06 15.38
C GLU A 5 55.70 -17.92 15.14
N GLN A 6 55.37 -16.96 14.28
CA GLN A 6 54.10 -16.26 14.07
C GLN A 6 53.21 -16.85 12.97
N MET A 7 51.93 -16.45 13.03
CA MET A 7 50.88 -16.62 12.02
C MET A 7 51.24 -16.09 10.63
N SER A 8 50.74 -16.78 9.59
CA SER A 8 50.41 -16.18 8.29
C SER A 8 49.06 -16.71 7.77
N LYS A 9 48.24 -15.82 7.19
CA LYS A 9 47.00 -16.13 6.45
C LYS A 9 47.27 -16.09 4.95
N PRO A 10 46.63 -16.92 4.11
CA PRO A 10 46.56 -16.69 2.67
C PRO A 10 45.24 -16.02 2.23
N LYS A 11 45.40 -15.21 1.19
CA LYS A 11 44.40 -14.50 0.38
C LYS A 11 43.61 -15.48 -0.50
N LEU A 12 42.37 -15.11 -0.86
CA LEU A 12 41.72 -15.59 -2.08
C LEU A 12 40.88 -14.47 -2.70
N ALA A 13 41.23 -14.16 -3.95
CA ALA A 13 40.61 -13.19 -4.83
C ALA A 13 39.34 -13.78 -5.48
N TRP A 14 38.42 -12.92 -5.91
CA TRP A 14 37.36 -13.28 -6.86
C TRP A 14 37.36 -12.29 -8.02
N GLN A 15 37.50 -12.84 -9.23
CA GLN A 15 37.38 -12.16 -10.52
C GLN A 15 35.91 -11.94 -10.88
N ALA A 16 35.66 -10.84 -11.60
CA ALA A 16 34.37 -10.47 -12.16
C ALA A 16 34.16 -11.11 -13.54
N GLU A 17 32.96 -11.62 -13.79
CA GLU A 17 32.42 -11.85 -15.13
C GLU A 17 31.00 -11.26 -15.22
N HIS A 18 30.70 -10.69 -16.38
CA HIS A 18 29.55 -9.84 -16.71
C HIS A 18 28.41 -10.60 -17.42
N SER A 19 27.17 -10.15 -17.17
CA SER A 19 25.96 -10.16 -18.06
C SER A 19 25.01 -11.40 -18.04
N PRO A 20 23.71 -11.27 -18.42
CA PRO A 20 22.55 -11.27 -17.49
C PRO A 20 21.53 -12.41 -17.76
N PRO A 21 20.40 -12.49 -17.01
CA PRO A 21 19.15 -12.78 -17.71
C PRO A 21 17.93 -11.98 -17.24
N SER A 22 17.13 -11.62 -18.25
CA SER A 22 15.74 -11.16 -18.17
C SER A 22 14.82 -12.23 -17.58
N THR A 23 14.06 -11.88 -16.54
CA THR A 23 12.82 -12.60 -16.20
C THR A 23 11.82 -11.62 -15.60
N ARG A 24 10.61 -11.58 -16.19
CA ARG A 24 9.44 -10.86 -15.68
C ARG A 24 9.08 -11.42 -14.30
N VAL A 25 9.00 -10.57 -13.29
CA VAL A 25 8.54 -10.94 -11.94
C VAL A 25 7.08 -10.50 -11.83
N THR A 26 6.20 -11.49 -11.75
CA THR A 26 4.78 -11.32 -11.42
C THR A 26 4.69 -11.01 -9.91
N SER A 27 3.97 -9.95 -9.55
CA SER A 27 3.75 -9.48 -8.18
C SER A 27 3.11 -10.57 -7.30
N CYS A 28 3.85 -11.06 -6.29
CA CYS A 28 3.31 -11.83 -5.15
C CYS A 28 4.33 -12.06 -4.00
N THR A 29 5.27 -11.15 -3.77
CA THR A 29 6.28 -11.33 -2.71
C THR A 29 6.43 -10.09 -1.82
N THR A 30 5.43 -9.85 -0.96
CA THR A 30 5.58 -8.95 0.21
C THR A 30 5.84 -9.70 1.53
N LEU A 31 5.86 -11.05 1.53
CA LEU A 31 6.09 -11.84 2.75
C LEU A 31 7.56 -12.25 3.03
N LEU A 32 8.52 -11.96 2.16
CA LEU A 32 9.85 -12.64 2.18
C LEU A 32 11.08 -11.79 2.58
N LYS A 33 10.94 -10.65 3.28
CA LYS A 33 12.13 -9.86 3.71
C LYS A 33 12.33 -9.62 5.21
N VAL A 34 11.47 -10.15 6.09
CA VAL A 34 11.65 -9.99 7.56
C VAL A 34 12.36 -11.19 8.22
N VAL A 35 12.54 -12.32 7.54
CA VAL A 35 13.05 -13.56 8.17
C VAL A 35 14.59 -13.76 8.06
N GLN A 36 15.31 -12.99 7.24
CA GLN A 36 16.73 -13.29 6.96
C GLN A 36 17.78 -12.76 7.96
N THR A 37 17.40 -12.17 9.10
CA THR A 37 18.37 -11.73 10.13
C THR A 37 18.40 -12.56 11.41
N ARG A 38 17.67 -13.69 11.50
CA ARG A 38 17.65 -14.46 12.77
C ARG A 38 17.89 -15.98 12.73
N ASN A 39 18.26 -16.57 11.58
CA ASN A 39 18.66 -17.98 11.53
C ASN A 39 20.06 -18.15 10.90
N ARG A 40 21.10 -18.03 11.72
CA ARG A 40 22.44 -18.60 11.46
C ARG A 40 22.82 -19.61 12.55
N SER A 41 22.03 -20.67 12.61
CA SER A 41 22.32 -22.00 13.13
C SER A 41 21.05 -22.78 12.81
N THR A 42 20.99 -23.70 11.85
CA THR A 42 21.73 -24.96 11.79
C THR A 42 21.45 -25.63 10.44
N GLN A 43 22.41 -26.44 10.00
CA GLN A 43 22.34 -27.52 8.99
C GLN A 43 22.22 -27.19 7.49
N ARG A 44 23.26 -27.67 6.78
CA ARG A 44 23.44 -27.76 5.32
C ARG A 44 22.38 -28.67 4.70
N MET A 45 21.75 -28.20 3.62
CA MET A 45 21.28 -29.08 2.54
C MET A 45 21.94 -28.67 1.23
N LYS A 46 22.57 -29.64 0.55
CA LYS A 46 23.07 -29.56 -0.83
C LYS A 46 22.01 -30.20 -1.72
N VAL A 47 21.65 -29.56 -2.83
CA VAL A 47 20.91 -30.21 -3.92
C VAL A 47 21.61 -29.92 -5.25
N HIS A 48 21.81 -30.97 -6.04
CA HIS A 48 22.47 -31.00 -7.34
C HIS A 48 21.54 -30.50 -8.46
N GLU A 49 22.04 -29.64 -9.35
CA GLU A 49 21.42 -29.34 -10.65
C GLU A 49 21.96 -30.26 -11.75
N THR A 50 21.08 -30.78 -12.60
CA THR A 50 21.42 -31.37 -13.91
C THR A 50 20.71 -30.59 -15.02
N ARG A 51 21.51 -30.11 -15.97
CA ARG A 51 21.15 -29.28 -17.13
C ARG A 51 20.98 -30.18 -18.36
N SER A 52 20.04 -29.85 -19.25
CA SER A 52 20.03 -30.35 -20.64
C SER A 52 19.64 -29.25 -21.63
N HIS A 53 20.51 -29.03 -22.61
CA HIS A 53 20.42 -28.10 -23.74
C HIS A 53 19.74 -28.75 -24.96
N ALA A 54 19.07 -27.94 -25.80
CA ALA A 54 18.91 -28.18 -27.24
C ALA A 54 18.86 -26.83 -28.01
N GLN A 55 19.46 -26.81 -29.21
CA GLN A 55 19.79 -25.64 -30.05
C GLN A 55 18.84 -25.42 -31.25
N ALA A 56 18.61 -24.12 -31.59
CA ALA A 56 18.66 -23.43 -32.92
C ALA A 56 17.76 -23.91 -34.11
N PRO A 57 17.63 -23.20 -35.29
CA PRO A 57 18.39 -22.03 -35.79
C PRO A 57 17.67 -20.95 -36.70
N GLY A 58 18.41 -19.86 -37.01
CA GLY A 58 18.41 -19.07 -38.28
C GLY A 58 17.50 -17.82 -38.36
N LYS A 59 17.83 -16.68 -39.02
CA LYS A 59 18.91 -16.21 -39.92
C LYS A 59 18.87 -14.66 -40.01
N GLU A 60 19.99 -14.06 -40.41
CA GLU A 60 20.25 -12.64 -40.72
C GLU A 60 19.54 -12.10 -41.99
N GLU A 61 19.28 -10.78 -42.08
CA GLU A 61 20.06 -9.85 -42.95
C GLU A 61 19.54 -8.39 -42.98
N LYS A 62 20.48 -7.46 -42.70
CA LYS A 62 20.89 -6.21 -43.37
C LYS A 62 19.97 -5.01 -43.67
N MET A 63 20.67 -3.88 -43.57
CA MET A 63 20.32 -2.46 -43.54
C MET A 63 20.77 -1.77 -44.84
N VAL A 64 20.03 -0.79 -45.37
CA VAL A 64 20.57 0.28 -46.25
C VAL A 64 19.82 1.60 -46.02
N THR A 65 20.60 2.67 -46.04
CA THR A 65 20.38 4.10 -45.77
C THR A 65 19.70 4.89 -46.90
N ARG A 66 19.07 6.04 -46.57
CA ARG A 66 19.23 7.30 -47.32
C ARG A 66 18.76 8.56 -46.55
N LYS A 67 19.33 9.67 -46.98
CA LYS A 67 19.59 10.98 -46.33
C LYS A 67 18.74 12.07 -46.99
N GLN A 68 18.45 13.17 -46.29
CA GLN A 68 18.19 14.58 -46.74
C GLN A 68 17.11 15.23 -45.85
N LYS A 69 17.07 16.53 -45.55
CA LYS A 69 17.94 17.71 -45.68
C LYS A 69 17.22 18.83 -44.88
N ALA A 70 17.98 19.72 -44.26
CA ALA A 70 17.48 20.88 -43.52
C ALA A 70 16.95 22.00 -44.46
N GLU A 71 16.03 22.82 -43.97
CA GLU A 71 15.95 24.24 -44.31
C GLU A 71 15.23 25.02 -43.20
N SER A 72 15.80 26.18 -42.90
CA SER A 72 15.43 27.18 -41.89
C SER A 72 14.91 28.42 -42.60
N GLU A 73 13.94 29.14 -42.04
CA GLU A 73 13.89 30.60 -42.22
C GLU A 73 13.05 31.30 -41.14
N ALA A 74 13.51 32.50 -40.82
CA ALA A 74 13.17 33.32 -39.68
C ALA A 74 12.05 34.33 -39.97
N GLY A 75 11.44 34.91 -38.93
CA GLY A 75 10.84 36.24 -39.06
C GLY A 75 9.76 36.66 -38.06
N GLN A 76 10.17 37.59 -37.18
CA GLN A 76 9.39 38.74 -36.69
C GLN A 76 8.34 38.58 -35.57
N SER A 77 8.69 39.13 -34.40
CA SER A 77 7.77 39.81 -33.48
C SER A 77 7.38 41.18 -34.05
N PRO A 78 6.24 41.80 -33.63
CA PRO A 78 6.36 42.79 -32.56
C PRO A 78 5.11 43.06 -31.67
N LYS A 79 5.40 43.71 -30.53
CA LYS A 79 4.63 44.72 -29.77
C LYS A 79 3.71 44.33 -28.59
N LYS A 80 4.18 44.79 -27.42
CA LYS A 80 3.48 45.09 -26.16
C LYS A 80 2.26 46.00 -26.33
N ALA A 81 1.24 45.75 -25.52
CA ALA A 81 0.42 46.79 -24.89
C ALA A 81 0.16 46.40 -23.41
N LYS A 82 0.40 47.36 -22.50
CA LYS A 82 0.07 47.31 -21.07
C LYS A 82 -1.39 47.76 -20.88
N THR A 83 -2.12 47.15 -19.95
CA THR A 83 -3.10 47.85 -19.13
C THR A 83 -3.16 47.16 -17.76
N GLU A 84 -2.98 47.96 -16.71
CA GLU A 84 -3.14 47.63 -15.30
C GLU A 84 -4.63 47.79 -14.93
N ASP A 85 -5.21 46.90 -14.11
CA ASP A 85 -5.80 47.27 -12.81
C ASP A 85 -6.15 46.02 -11.97
N GLU A 86 -6.18 46.25 -10.65
CA GLU A 86 -6.07 45.33 -9.53
C GLU A 86 -7.35 44.54 -9.17
N GLY A 87 -7.16 43.39 -8.52
CA GLY A 87 -8.20 42.63 -7.83
C GLY A 87 -7.60 41.42 -7.10
N GLN A 88 -7.58 41.50 -5.76
CA GLN A 88 -6.98 40.55 -4.81
C GLN A 88 -7.62 39.14 -4.87
N ASP A 89 -6.79 38.09 -4.90
CA ASP A 89 -7.00 36.89 -4.07
C ASP A 89 -5.72 36.04 -4.00
N GLY A 90 -5.42 35.55 -2.79
CA GLY A 90 -4.16 34.90 -2.43
C GLY A 90 -3.93 33.56 -3.14
N GLN A 91 -2.86 33.50 -3.92
CA GLN A 91 -2.38 32.32 -4.63
C GLN A 91 -0.98 31.94 -4.12
N PRO A 92 -0.65 30.65 -3.89
CA PRO A 92 0.70 30.28 -3.49
C PRO A 92 1.66 30.65 -4.63
N SER A 93 2.73 31.39 -4.31
CA SER A 93 3.65 31.95 -5.29
C SER A 93 4.29 30.85 -6.13
N LYS A 94 3.92 30.76 -7.41
CA LYS A 94 4.71 30.03 -8.41
C LYS A 94 6.03 30.77 -8.60
N LYS A 95 7.11 30.28 -7.98
CA LYS A 95 8.46 30.79 -8.25
C LYS A 95 8.76 30.68 -9.74
N SER A 96 9.33 31.73 -10.31
CA SER A 96 9.74 31.73 -11.71
C SER A 96 10.90 30.76 -11.94
N ILE A 97 11.05 30.26 -13.16
CA ILE A 97 12.15 29.35 -13.52
C ILE A 97 13.50 30.04 -13.30
N GLU A 98 13.57 31.36 -13.49
CA GLU A 98 14.77 32.15 -13.19
C GLU A 98 15.10 32.19 -11.69
N GLU A 99 14.11 32.29 -10.81
CA GLU A 99 14.32 32.28 -9.35
C GLU A 99 14.80 30.92 -8.85
N ILE A 100 14.27 29.82 -9.40
CA ILE A 100 14.69 28.46 -9.07
C ILE A 100 16.16 28.25 -9.47
N LYS A 101 16.56 28.72 -10.65
CA LYS A 101 17.97 28.66 -11.09
C LYS A 101 18.89 29.47 -10.19
N ALA A 102 18.47 30.67 -9.77
CA ALA A 102 19.26 31.52 -8.89
C ALA A 102 19.42 30.92 -7.48
N GLU A 103 18.39 30.27 -6.94
CA GLU A 103 18.50 29.53 -5.67
C GLU A 103 19.42 28.32 -5.78
N PHE A 104 19.33 27.58 -6.88
CA PHE A 104 20.20 26.43 -7.16
C PHE A 104 21.67 26.83 -7.28
N GLU A 105 22.00 27.90 -8.01
CA GLU A 105 23.37 28.42 -8.11
C GLU A 105 23.91 28.88 -6.75
N LYS A 106 23.07 29.55 -5.94
CA LYS A 106 23.45 29.98 -4.60
C LYS A 106 23.76 28.81 -3.67
N PHE A 107 23.01 27.70 -3.81
CA PHE A 107 23.23 26.48 -3.07
C PHE A 107 24.50 25.74 -3.51
N CYS A 108 24.71 25.54 -4.83
CA CYS A 108 25.93 24.93 -5.36
C CYS A 108 27.18 25.67 -4.88
N LYS A 109 27.09 27.01 -4.81
CA LYS A 109 28.14 27.84 -4.24
C LYS A 109 28.36 27.59 -2.75
N ALA A 110 27.30 27.58 -1.93
CA ALA A 110 27.42 27.32 -0.49
C ALA A 110 27.99 25.92 -0.18
N THR A 111 27.60 24.91 -0.96
CA THR A 111 28.08 23.53 -0.80
C THR A 111 29.57 23.42 -1.13
N SER A 112 30.01 24.09 -2.19
CA SER A 112 31.42 24.15 -2.59
C SER A 112 32.30 24.95 -1.62
N GLU A 113 31.70 25.83 -0.81
CA GLU A 113 32.41 26.56 0.26
C GLU A 113 32.66 25.70 1.51
N HIS A 114 31.86 24.65 1.73
CA HIS A 114 31.91 23.83 2.96
C HIS A 114 32.44 22.40 2.76
N LEU A 115 32.40 21.89 1.52
CA LEU A 115 32.89 20.56 1.18
C LEU A 115 33.84 20.66 -0.01
N SER A 116 34.97 19.97 0.06
CA SER A 116 35.83 19.79 -1.13
C SER A 116 35.20 18.79 -2.10
N ILE A 117 35.50 18.92 -3.39
CA ILE A 117 35.06 17.97 -4.43
C ILE A 117 35.43 16.53 -4.07
N GLN A 118 36.61 16.33 -3.47
CA GLN A 118 37.04 15.01 -3.02
C GLN A 118 36.13 14.43 -1.94
N GLN A 119 35.73 15.23 -0.94
CA GLN A 119 34.78 14.81 0.10
C GLN A 119 33.39 14.53 -0.48
N MET A 120 32.96 15.30 -1.48
CA MET A 120 31.70 15.05 -2.17
C MET A 120 31.71 13.71 -2.94
N ARG A 121 32.80 13.39 -3.63
CA ARG A 121 32.97 12.09 -4.31
C ARG A 121 32.96 10.94 -3.31
N GLU A 122 33.63 11.09 -2.16
CA GLU A 122 33.63 10.09 -1.09
C GLU A 122 32.22 9.87 -0.49
N ILE A 123 31.42 10.94 -0.36
CA ILE A 123 30.01 10.86 0.07
C ILE A 123 29.15 10.10 -0.95
N LEU A 124 29.32 10.38 -2.24
CA LEU A 124 28.62 9.67 -3.32
C LEU A 124 28.99 8.18 -3.35
N GLU A 125 30.27 7.86 -3.25
CA GLU A 125 30.77 6.47 -3.22
C GLU A 125 30.28 5.71 -1.98
N ALA A 126 30.26 6.36 -0.81
CA ALA A 126 29.74 5.77 0.43
C ALA A 126 28.24 5.44 0.33
N ASN A 127 27.51 6.17 -0.52
CA ASN A 127 26.09 5.94 -0.82
C ASN A 127 25.86 5.05 -2.04
N GLY A 128 26.92 4.50 -2.65
CA GLY A 128 26.82 3.63 -3.83
C GLY A 128 26.39 4.37 -5.10
N GLN A 129 26.58 5.68 -5.16
CA GLN A 129 26.30 6.52 -6.33
C GLN A 129 27.57 6.70 -7.18
N ASP A 130 27.40 6.90 -8.49
CA ASP A 130 28.52 7.10 -9.41
C ASP A 130 29.18 8.46 -9.15
N SER A 131 30.46 8.42 -8.78
CA SER A 131 31.29 9.60 -8.50
C SER A 131 32.18 9.96 -9.69
N SER A 132 32.11 9.31 -10.85
CA SER A 132 33.13 9.40 -11.92
C SER A 132 33.00 10.59 -12.89
N GLY A 133 32.09 11.54 -12.64
CA GLY A 133 31.85 12.74 -13.47
C GLY A 133 32.88 13.86 -13.32
N SER A 134 32.76 14.94 -14.10
CA SER A 134 33.57 16.17 -13.94
C SER A 134 33.28 16.87 -12.61
N ASP A 135 34.22 17.67 -12.10
CA ASP A 135 34.07 18.38 -10.82
C ASP A 135 32.79 19.22 -10.76
N ASP A 136 32.43 19.88 -11.86
CA ASP A 136 31.20 20.67 -12.00
C ASP A 136 29.91 19.82 -11.95
N ALA A 137 29.99 18.52 -12.24
CA ALA A 137 28.87 17.60 -12.19
C ALA A 137 28.70 16.92 -10.81
N VAL A 138 29.75 16.91 -9.98
CA VAL A 138 29.74 16.28 -8.65
C VAL A 138 28.96 17.12 -7.63
N VAL A 139 29.08 18.45 -7.69
CA VAL A 139 28.45 19.35 -6.71
C VAL A 139 26.92 19.23 -6.69
N PRO A 140 26.21 19.21 -7.84
CA PRO A 140 24.76 18.95 -7.88
C PRO A 140 24.38 17.56 -7.37
N LEU A 141 25.17 16.53 -7.65
CA LEU A 141 24.87 15.15 -7.24
C LEU A 141 24.94 14.97 -5.72
N CYS A 142 25.79 15.76 -5.06
CA CYS A 142 25.97 15.72 -3.61
C CYS A 142 24.78 16.29 -2.82
N GLU A 143 23.88 17.05 -3.47
CA GLU A 143 22.60 17.50 -2.90
C GLU A 143 21.70 16.32 -2.50
N TRP A 144 21.84 15.19 -3.20
CA TRP A 144 20.91 14.07 -3.16
C TRP A 144 21.45 12.86 -2.38
N SER A 145 22.61 13.00 -1.74
CA SER A 145 23.23 11.94 -0.93
C SER A 145 22.83 12.10 0.54
N SER A 146 21.88 11.30 1.00
CA SER A 146 21.53 11.25 2.42
C SER A 146 22.70 10.72 3.26
N CYS A 147 23.22 11.53 4.18
CA CYS A 147 24.25 11.11 5.14
C CYS A 147 23.64 10.21 6.22
N ILE A 148 23.65 8.88 6.02
CA ILE A 148 23.22 7.92 7.05
C ILE A 148 24.41 7.65 7.99
N TYR A 149 24.44 8.36 9.13
CA TYR A 149 25.41 8.08 10.20
C TYR A 149 25.12 6.70 10.84
N LYS A 150 25.99 5.70 10.60
CA LYS A 150 26.02 4.44 11.36
C LYS A 150 27.06 4.53 12.48
N THR A 151 26.65 4.91 13.68
CA THR A 151 27.48 4.75 14.89
C THR A 151 27.28 3.35 15.48
N ARG A 152 28.38 2.72 15.92
CA ARG A 152 28.36 1.44 16.66
C ARG A 152 28.02 1.60 18.14
N ASP A 153 28.04 2.84 18.64
CA ASP A 153 27.78 3.16 20.04
C ASP A 153 26.86 4.39 20.09
N PRO A 154 25.54 4.21 19.94
CA PRO A 154 24.60 5.31 20.00
C PRO A 154 24.39 5.73 21.48
N PRO A 155 24.64 7.00 21.86
CA PRO A 155 24.41 7.49 23.23
C PRO A 155 22.92 7.52 23.65
N ARG A 156 22.02 6.87 22.90
CA ARG A 156 20.56 6.93 23.06
C ARG A 156 19.97 5.78 23.89
N ILE A 157 20.78 4.95 24.54
CA ILE A 157 20.25 3.78 25.29
C ILE A 157 19.56 4.23 26.60
N ASP A 158 19.97 5.36 27.19
CA ASP A 158 19.50 5.78 28.52
C ASP A 158 18.68 7.09 28.56
N GLU A 159 18.51 7.80 27.43
CA GLU A 159 17.68 9.01 27.38
C GLU A 159 16.32 8.76 26.71
N PRO A 160 15.21 9.30 27.26
CA PRO A 160 13.93 9.32 26.57
C PRO A 160 14.05 9.97 25.19
N ILE A 161 13.43 9.37 24.17
CA ILE A 161 13.46 9.89 22.79
C ILE A 161 12.87 11.31 22.79
N LYS A 162 13.71 12.33 22.57
CA LYS A 162 13.29 13.71 22.38
C LYS A 162 12.84 13.90 20.93
N LEU A 163 11.53 13.80 20.70
CA LEU A 163 10.93 14.08 19.40
C LEU A 163 10.89 15.61 19.14
N PRO A 164 11.26 16.09 17.94
CA PRO A 164 11.04 17.47 17.51
C PRO A 164 9.57 17.91 17.67
N ASN A 165 9.31 19.19 17.95
CA ASN A 165 7.95 19.66 18.20
C ASN A 165 7.02 19.50 16.98
N THR A 166 7.53 19.71 15.76
CA THR A 166 6.79 19.43 14.52
C THR A 166 6.33 17.97 14.41
N ILE A 167 7.11 17.04 14.96
CA ILE A 167 6.81 15.62 14.98
C ILE A 167 5.85 15.27 16.13
N LYS A 168 5.93 15.97 17.27
CA LYS A 168 4.97 15.81 18.38
C LYS A 168 3.54 16.24 18.00
N ASP A 169 3.41 17.17 17.07
CA ASP A 169 2.11 17.62 16.58
C ASP A 169 1.56 16.71 15.45
N SER A 170 2.32 15.70 15.01
CA SER A 170 1.88 14.73 14.02
C SER A 170 0.84 13.80 14.64
N ALA A 171 -0.34 13.76 14.01
CA ALA A 171 -1.43 12.93 14.49
C ALA A 171 -1.03 11.45 14.56
N VAL A 172 -0.14 10.92 13.71
CA VAL A 172 0.25 9.50 13.70
C VAL A 172 1.02 9.06 14.97
N ILE A 173 1.61 10.00 15.72
CA ILE A 173 2.33 9.67 16.96
C ILE A 173 1.39 9.10 18.04
N ASP A 174 0.16 9.59 18.10
CA ASP A 174 -0.80 9.15 19.13
C ASP A 174 -1.11 7.65 18.99
N VAL A 175 -1.28 7.10 17.79
CA VAL A 175 -1.46 5.63 17.65
C VAL A 175 -0.18 4.84 17.93
N MET A 176 1.00 5.40 17.65
CA MET A 176 2.26 4.68 17.80
C MET A 176 2.74 4.63 19.26
N HIS A 177 2.38 5.63 20.06
CA HIS A 177 2.90 5.84 21.41
C HIS A 177 1.81 6.10 22.46
N GLY A 178 0.68 6.68 22.08
CA GLY A 178 -0.46 6.99 22.95
C GLY A 178 -1.50 5.88 23.04
N ALA A 179 -1.64 5.01 22.03
CA ALA A 179 -2.56 3.87 22.06
C ALA A 179 -2.18 2.83 23.13
N LEU A 180 -2.96 1.77 23.32
CA LEU A 180 -2.68 0.76 24.34
C LEU A 180 -1.41 -0.04 24.02
N ALA A 181 -0.47 -0.06 24.95
CA ALA A 181 0.70 -0.93 24.89
C ALA A 181 0.32 -2.39 25.20
N LEU A 182 1.15 -3.34 24.75
CA LEU A 182 0.92 -4.78 24.94
C LEU A 182 0.54 -5.19 26.37
N ARG A 183 1.19 -4.60 27.38
CA ARG A 183 0.92 -4.89 28.80
C ARG A 183 -0.42 -4.35 29.31
N GLN A 184 -0.96 -3.32 28.65
CA GLN A 184 -2.22 -2.69 29.01
C GLN A 184 -3.43 -3.40 28.38
N LEU A 185 -3.25 -4.11 27.26
CA LEU A 185 -4.36 -4.72 26.48
C LEU A 185 -5.25 -5.63 27.32
N GLY A 186 -4.66 -6.50 28.15
CA GLY A 186 -5.41 -7.42 29.00
C GLY A 186 -6.25 -6.71 30.06
N ALA A 187 -5.62 -5.76 30.78
CA ALA A 187 -6.31 -4.98 31.81
C ALA A 187 -7.41 -4.08 31.20
N ALA A 188 -7.11 -3.39 30.10
CA ALA A 188 -8.07 -2.52 29.42
C ALA A 188 -9.34 -3.29 28.99
N ALA A 189 -9.18 -4.49 28.41
CA ALA A 189 -10.34 -5.31 28.04
C ALA A 189 -11.08 -5.90 29.25
N ALA A 190 -10.38 -6.30 30.30
CA ALA A 190 -11.00 -6.87 31.51
C ALA A 190 -11.84 -5.84 32.29
N HIS A 191 -11.45 -4.57 32.28
CA HIS A 191 -12.17 -3.48 32.92
C HIS A 191 -13.17 -2.77 32.01
N CYS A 192 -13.26 -3.20 30.74
CA CYS A 192 -14.17 -2.61 29.77
C CYS A 192 -15.62 -3.03 30.02
N LYS A 193 -16.53 -2.06 30.00
CA LYS A 193 -17.97 -2.29 30.21
C LYS A 193 -18.70 -2.77 28.95
N LEU A 194 -18.05 -2.77 27.79
CA LEU A 194 -18.60 -3.34 26.57
C LEU A 194 -18.73 -4.86 26.70
N VAL A 195 -19.59 -5.45 25.87
CA VAL A 195 -19.70 -6.91 25.76
C VAL A 195 -18.30 -7.50 25.44
N PRO A 196 -17.87 -8.60 26.08
CA PRO A 196 -16.48 -9.08 25.99
C PRO A 196 -15.91 -9.21 24.57
N LYS A 197 -16.71 -9.69 23.61
CA LYS A 197 -16.30 -9.77 22.20
C LYS A 197 -16.04 -8.39 21.59
N VAL A 198 -16.88 -7.40 21.89
CA VAL A 198 -16.70 -6.02 21.44
C VAL A 198 -15.54 -5.34 22.16
N ALA A 199 -15.35 -5.62 23.45
CA ALA A 199 -14.19 -5.14 24.21
C ALA A 199 -12.87 -5.69 23.61
N ASN A 200 -12.83 -6.98 23.27
CA ASN A 200 -11.68 -7.59 22.60
C ASN A 200 -11.43 -7.02 21.20
N PHE A 201 -12.50 -6.76 20.45
CA PHE A 201 -12.42 -6.08 19.16
C PHE A 201 -11.80 -4.68 19.29
N MET A 202 -12.36 -3.85 20.19
CA MET A 202 -11.85 -2.49 20.44
C MET A 202 -10.42 -2.51 20.99
N LYS A 203 -10.05 -3.50 21.82
CA LYS A 203 -8.68 -3.70 22.29
C LYS A 203 -7.70 -3.87 21.13
N VAL A 204 -8.04 -4.65 20.11
CA VAL A 204 -7.19 -4.82 18.91
C VAL A 204 -7.06 -3.49 18.16
N LEU A 205 -8.17 -2.82 17.91
CA LEU A 205 -8.19 -1.57 17.16
C LEU A 205 -7.52 -0.39 17.89
N CYS A 206 -7.50 -0.39 19.21
CA CYS A 206 -6.82 0.61 20.03
C CYS A 206 -5.41 0.17 20.47
N SER A 207 -4.86 -0.89 19.89
CA SER A 207 -3.50 -1.36 20.17
C SER A 207 -2.46 -0.63 19.32
N GLN A 208 -1.32 -0.27 19.92
CA GLN A 208 -0.19 0.32 19.17
C GLN A 208 0.33 -0.63 18.07
N GLU A 209 0.30 -1.95 18.32
CA GLU A 209 0.99 -2.95 17.51
C GLU A 209 0.47 -3.01 16.06
N ILE A 210 -0.85 -2.88 15.85
CA ILE A 210 -1.41 -2.96 14.49
C ILE A 210 -0.96 -1.79 13.61
N TYR A 211 -0.76 -0.61 14.22
CA TYR A 211 -0.31 0.60 13.53
C TYR A 211 1.19 0.58 13.29
N ARG A 212 1.96 0.26 14.34
CA ARG A 212 3.43 0.13 14.24
C ARG A 212 3.80 -0.90 13.18
N TYR A 213 3.10 -2.02 13.13
CA TYR A 213 3.34 -3.03 12.12
C TYR A 213 3.01 -2.55 10.71
N ALA A 214 1.83 -1.96 10.50
CA ALA A 214 1.45 -1.45 9.18
C ALA A 214 2.50 -0.45 8.64
N LEU A 215 2.96 0.47 9.48
CA LEU A 215 3.99 1.44 9.12
C LEU A 215 5.34 0.78 8.84
N MET A 216 5.76 -0.17 9.69
CA MET A 216 7.00 -0.93 9.49
C MET A 216 6.98 -1.74 8.18
N GLU A 217 5.86 -2.40 7.87
CA GLU A 217 5.67 -3.18 6.64
C GLU A 217 5.83 -2.30 5.40
N MET A 218 5.24 -1.10 5.41
CA MET A 218 5.40 -0.06 4.39
C MET A 218 6.79 0.60 4.42
N GLY A 219 7.58 0.36 5.47
CA GLY A 219 8.90 0.93 5.65
C GLY A 219 8.91 2.40 6.09
N LEU A 220 7.79 2.91 6.60
CA LEU A 220 7.63 4.32 6.99
C LEU A 220 8.07 4.54 8.45
N ASP A 221 8.93 5.54 8.67
CA ASP A 221 9.46 5.87 10.00
C ASP A 221 8.57 6.85 10.76
N PHE A 222 8.16 7.96 10.12
CA PHE A 222 7.37 9.04 10.72
C PHE A 222 6.45 9.68 9.67
N PRO A 223 5.32 9.06 9.33
CA PRO A 223 4.55 9.54 8.20
C PRO A 223 3.63 10.69 8.62
N ASP A 224 4.01 11.92 8.28
CA ASP A 224 3.11 13.06 8.26
C ASP A 224 2.52 13.22 6.86
N LEU A 225 1.19 13.30 6.78
CA LEU A 225 0.48 13.16 5.51
C LEU A 225 0.28 14.41 4.64
N PRO A 226 0.34 15.67 5.12
CA PRO A 226 -0.43 16.72 4.46
C PRO A 226 0.03 17.13 3.06
N LEU A 227 1.21 16.68 2.57
CA LEU A 227 1.77 17.15 1.30
C LEU A 227 1.99 16.07 0.21
N GLY A 228 1.95 14.78 0.53
CA GLY A 228 2.37 13.75 -0.43
C GLY A 228 1.28 13.28 -1.41
N GLU A 229 0.01 13.39 -1.05
CA GLU A 229 -1.11 12.97 -1.93
C GLU A 229 -1.20 13.83 -3.20
N GLU A 230 -0.95 15.14 -3.09
CA GLU A 230 -0.95 16.05 -4.24
C GLU A 230 0.15 15.69 -5.26
N VAL A 231 1.34 15.33 -4.78
CA VAL A 231 2.46 14.90 -5.62
C VAL A 231 2.13 13.60 -6.34
N LEU A 232 1.48 12.65 -5.67
CA LEU A 232 0.98 11.43 -6.30
C LEU A 232 0.00 11.73 -7.43
N LEU A 233 -1.00 12.57 -7.18
CA LEU A 233 -2.02 12.90 -8.18
C LEU A 233 -1.42 13.65 -9.39
N GLU A 234 -0.52 14.59 -9.15
CA GLU A 234 0.23 15.29 -10.20
C GLU A 234 1.01 14.29 -11.07
N PHE A 235 1.70 13.35 -10.43
CA PHE A 235 2.49 12.35 -11.12
C PHE A 235 1.65 11.39 -11.97
N VAL A 236 0.58 10.83 -11.39
CA VAL A 236 -0.32 9.91 -12.10
C VAL A 236 -0.92 10.61 -13.33
N LYS A 237 -1.35 11.87 -13.18
CA LYS A 237 -1.83 12.67 -14.31
C LYS A 237 -0.75 12.83 -15.40
N LYS A 238 0.48 13.18 -15.00
CA LYS A 238 1.58 13.36 -15.94
C LYS A 238 1.94 12.06 -16.67
N LEU A 239 1.90 10.91 -15.99
CA LEU A 239 2.09 9.60 -16.62
C LEU A 239 1.01 9.29 -17.67
N THR A 240 -0.24 9.66 -17.40
CA THR A 240 -1.34 9.41 -18.34
C THR A 240 -1.33 10.36 -19.55
N GLU A 241 -0.77 11.57 -19.42
CA GLU A 241 -0.74 12.58 -20.48
C GLU A 241 0.52 12.54 -21.35
N THR A 242 1.62 11.98 -20.83
CA THR A 242 2.92 11.97 -21.52
C THR A 242 3.12 10.73 -22.39
N ASN A 243 3.67 10.93 -23.60
CA ASN A 243 4.18 9.85 -24.45
C ASN A 243 5.72 9.73 -24.34
N GLU A 244 6.29 10.22 -23.24
CA GLU A 244 7.72 10.11 -22.99
C GLU A 244 8.14 8.64 -22.86
N THR A 245 9.25 8.30 -23.50
CA THR A 245 9.81 6.94 -23.48
C THR A 245 11.31 6.99 -23.19
N GLY A 246 11.86 5.87 -22.73
CA GLY A 246 13.30 5.72 -22.49
C GLY A 246 13.80 6.61 -21.36
N LEU A 247 14.84 7.40 -21.60
CA LEU A 247 15.51 8.18 -20.55
C LEU A 247 14.60 9.24 -19.90
N LYS A 248 13.66 9.82 -20.65
CA LYS A 248 12.74 10.84 -20.11
C LYS A 248 11.73 10.24 -19.14
N GLU A 249 11.17 9.09 -19.52
CA GLU A 249 10.27 8.32 -18.66
C GLU A 249 11.00 7.87 -17.39
N ALA A 250 12.22 7.32 -17.52
CA ALA A 250 13.02 6.93 -16.37
C ALA A 250 13.36 8.10 -15.43
N ALA A 251 13.61 9.29 -15.98
CA ALA A 251 13.83 10.50 -15.20
C ALA A 251 12.55 10.94 -14.46
N LEU A 252 11.38 10.83 -15.11
CA LEU A 252 10.08 11.12 -14.52
C LEU A 252 9.81 10.20 -13.31
N TRP A 253 10.00 8.89 -13.46
CA TRP A 253 9.89 7.92 -12.35
C TRP A 253 10.87 8.21 -11.21
N SER A 254 12.11 8.59 -11.54
CA SER A 254 13.14 8.90 -10.54
C SER A 254 12.82 10.17 -9.76
N ASP A 255 12.41 11.25 -10.44
CA ASP A 255 11.99 12.51 -9.83
C ASP A 255 10.82 12.30 -8.86
N PHE A 256 9.79 11.59 -9.32
CA PHE A 256 8.64 11.26 -8.48
C PHE A 256 9.03 10.45 -7.25
N SER A 257 9.83 9.40 -7.43
CA SER A 257 10.28 8.56 -6.33
C SER A 257 11.01 9.39 -5.27
N GLN A 258 11.92 10.28 -5.71
CA GLN A 258 12.66 11.17 -4.81
C GLN A 258 11.71 12.12 -4.06
N ARG A 259 10.77 12.75 -4.76
CA ARG A 259 9.77 13.65 -4.14
C ARG A 259 8.92 12.92 -3.11
N VAL A 260 8.44 11.71 -3.43
CA VAL A 260 7.65 10.89 -2.51
C VAL A 260 8.45 10.51 -1.27
N PHE A 261 9.68 10.02 -1.41
CA PHE A 261 10.48 9.63 -0.24
C PHE A 261 11.03 10.81 0.56
N THR A 262 11.06 12.01 -0.03
CA THR A 262 11.30 13.26 0.70
C THR A 262 10.10 13.64 1.57
N LEU A 263 8.88 13.46 1.07
CA LEU A 263 7.63 13.80 1.77
C LEU A 263 7.18 12.72 2.75
N MET A 264 7.45 11.45 2.43
CA MET A 264 7.18 10.28 3.26
C MET A 264 8.49 9.52 3.50
N PRO A 265 9.26 9.91 4.53
CA PRO A 265 10.53 9.25 4.84
C PRO A 265 10.36 7.75 5.03
N SER A 266 11.08 6.98 4.22
CA SER A 266 11.11 5.53 4.26
C SER A 266 12.50 5.03 4.68
N THR A 267 12.51 4.00 5.50
CA THR A 267 13.69 3.18 5.83
C THR A 267 14.26 2.45 4.62
N ARG A 268 13.46 2.32 3.55
CA ARG A 268 13.74 1.53 2.36
C ARG A 268 13.33 2.33 1.11
N PRO A 269 13.99 3.46 0.80
CA PRO A 269 13.68 4.20 -0.43
C PRO A 269 14.11 3.40 -1.66
N TYR A 270 13.33 3.50 -2.74
CA TYR A 270 13.63 2.86 -4.03
C TYR A 270 13.06 3.70 -5.19
N VAL A 271 13.21 3.25 -6.42
CA VAL A 271 12.60 3.91 -7.59
C VAL A 271 11.39 3.09 -8.02
N PHE A 272 10.21 3.71 -8.04
CA PHE A 272 8.98 3.13 -8.60
C PHE A 272 9.19 2.85 -10.09
N ARG A 273 8.75 1.69 -10.59
CA ARG A 273 9.07 1.26 -11.97
C ARG A 273 7.86 1.11 -12.86
N ASP A 274 6.68 0.92 -12.28
CA ASP A 274 5.44 0.71 -13.01
C ASP A 274 4.21 1.06 -12.13
N PHE A 275 3.02 0.91 -12.73
CA PHE A 275 1.76 1.16 -12.05
C PHE A 275 1.48 0.19 -10.90
N SER A 276 2.04 -1.03 -10.92
CA SER A 276 1.89 -1.98 -9.80
C SER A 276 2.68 -1.50 -8.60
N ASP A 277 3.93 -1.09 -8.80
CA ASP A 277 4.78 -0.54 -7.74
C ASP A 277 4.10 0.69 -7.08
N ILE A 278 3.49 1.56 -7.88
CA ILE A 278 2.77 2.73 -7.34
C ILE A 278 1.49 2.35 -6.62
N ALA A 279 0.71 1.41 -7.15
CA ALA A 279 -0.50 0.94 -6.47
C ALA A 279 -0.15 0.37 -5.08
N ASP A 280 0.79 -0.58 -5.04
CA ASP A 280 1.10 -1.37 -3.84
C ASP A 280 1.84 -0.57 -2.76
N HIS A 281 2.65 0.40 -3.15
CA HIS A 281 3.56 1.07 -2.22
C HIS A 281 3.50 2.60 -2.23
N GLY A 282 2.87 3.19 -3.24
CA GLY A 282 2.55 4.61 -3.29
C GLY A 282 1.13 4.85 -2.76
N VAL A 283 0.13 4.54 -3.59
CA VAL A 283 -1.28 4.83 -3.32
C VAL A 283 -1.78 4.11 -2.08
N ALA A 284 -1.58 2.80 -1.96
CA ALA A 284 -2.02 2.04 -0.80
C ALA A 284 -1.36 2.53 0.50
N ALA A 285 -0.12 3.01 0.43
CA ALA A 285 0.57 3.60 1.58
C ALA A 285 -0.05 4.95 1.98
N PHE A 286 -0.31 5.84 1.03
CA PHE A 286 -1.00 7.10 1.29
C PHE A 286 -2.39 6.89 1.89
N GLU A 287 -3.18 6.00 1.31
CA GLU A 287 -4.51 5.65 1.81
C GLU A 287 -4.46 5.06 3.22
N THR A 288 -3.47 4.19 3.49
CA THR A 288 -3.26 3.60 4.82
C THR A 288 -2.89 4.68 5.83
N VAL A 289 -1.92 5.54 5.55
CA VAL A 289 -1.54 6.59 6.51
C VAL A 289 -2.67 7.61 6.69
N ARG A 290 -3.45 7.91 5.64
CA ARG A 290 -4.69 8.72 5.76
C ARG A 290 -5.66 8.10 6.76
N ASP A 291 -5.87 6.79 6.69
CA ASP A 291 -6.78 6.08 7.58
C ASP A 291 -6.23 6.00 9.00
N ILE A 292 -4.93 5.76 9.15
CA ILE A 292 -4.22 5.78 10.44
C ILE A 292 -4.34 7.16 11.10
N ASN A 293 -4.24 8.27 10.35
CA ASN A 293 -4.43 9.61 10.91
C ASN A 293 -5.80 9.82 11.54
N VAL A 294 -6.86 9.31 10.90
CA VAL A 294 -8.22 9.36 11.47
C VAL A 294 -8.32 8.49 12.71
N ALA A 295 -7.78 7.28 12.65
CA ALA A 295 -7.71 6.37 13.79
C ALA A 295 -6.98 7.01 14.97
N SER A 296 -5.89 7.71 14.68
CA SER A 296 -5.05 8.35 15.70
C SER A 296 -5.76 9.46 16.44
N ARG A 297 -6.46 10.35 15.72
CA ARG A 297 -7.30 11.38 16.36
C ARG A 297 -8.46 10.79 17.17
N LEU A 298 -8.96 9.62 16.76
CA LEU A 298 -10.03 8.93 17.50
C LEU A 298 -9.49 8.26 18.76
N ILE A 299 -8.31 7.65 18.69
CA ILE A 299 -7.65 6.98 19.81
C ILE A 299 -7.06 8.00 20.80
N GLY A 300 -6.42 9.06 20.32
CA GLY A 300 -5.73 10.05 21.15
C GLY A 300 -4.76 9.40 22.14
N ASP A 301 -4.61 10.02 23.31
CA ASP A 301 -3.78 9.47 24.38
C ASP A 301 -4.58 8.49 25.29
N MET A 302 -4.10 7.26 25.36
CA MET A 302 -4.59 6.17 26.21
C MET A 302 -3.50 5.66 27.17
N SER A 303 -2.42 6.40 27.37
CA SER A 303 -1.31 6.03 28.27
C SER A 303 -1.68 6.05 29.76
N GLY A 304 -2.84 6.66 30.09
CA GLY A 304 -3.38 6.74 31.45
C GLY A 304 -3.86 5.42 32.06
N ALA A 305 -4.60 5.51 33.17
CA ALA A 305 -5.07 4.34 33.90
C ALA A 305 -6.10 3.53 33.10
N THR A 306 -5.85 2.22 32.94
CA THR A 306 -6.77 1.32 32.23
C THR A 306 -8.05 1.00 33.03
N LEU A 307 -8.06 1.29 34.33
CA LEU A 307 -9.21 1.06 35.22
C LEU A 307 -10.40 1.96 34.90
N ASP A 308 -10.16 3.10 34.26
CA ASP A 308 -11.19 4.09 33.93
C ASP A 308 -11.94 3.74 32.63
N ASP A 309 -11.75 2.53 32.09
CA ASP A 309 -12.41 2.01 30.88
C ASP A 309 -12.24 2.93 29.65
N PRO A 310 -10.99 3.16 29.20
CA PRO A 310 -10.73 4.02 28.05
C PRO A 310 -11.28 3.45 26.74
N LEU A 311 -11.48 2.13 26.65
CA LEU A 311 -12.03 1.45 25.47
C LEU A 311 -13.50 1.82 25.23
N SER A 312 -14.34 1.83 26.28
CA SER A 312 -15.73 2.27 26.15
C SER A 312 -15.84 3.71 25.67
N ASP A 313 -14.93 4.58 26.12
CA ASP A 313 -14.93 5.98 25.69
C ASP A 313 -14.56 6.13 24.21
N ARG A 314 -13.60 5.36 23.71
CA ARG A 314 -13.29 5.34 22.27
C ARG A 314 -14.42 4.75 21.45
N TYR A 315 -15.08 3.71 21.95
CA TYR A 315 -16.25 3.13 21.32
C TYR A 315 -17.41 4.13 21.20
N LYS A 316 -17.72 4.89 22.25
CA LYS A 316 -18.75 5.97 22.19
C LYS A 316 -18.43 6.99 21.11
N ASN A 317 -17.14 7.35 20.97
CA ASN A 317 -16.69 8.30 19.96
C ASN A 317 -16.58 7.69 18.56
N LEU A 318 -16.67 6.37 18.39
CA LEU A 318 -16.57 5.71 17.09
C LEU A 318 -17.77 6.07 16.18
N GLY A 319 -18.95 6.34 16.75
CA GLY A 319 -20.16 6.60 15.96
C GLY A 319 -20.55 5.37 15.14
N CYS A 320 -20.43 4.20 15.75
CA CYS A 320 -20.71 2.92 15.13
C CYS A 320 -21.30 1.96 16.17
N THR A 321 -22.34 1.22 15.80
CA THR A 321 -22.89 0.15 16.63
C THR A 321 -22.30 -1.18 16.17
N ILE A 322 -21.76 -1.95 17.11
CA ILE A 322 -21.11 -3.23 16.85
C ILE A 322 -21.73 -4.28 17.76
N ASN A 323 -22.37 -5.28 17.17
CA ASN A 323 -23.04 -6.35 17.90
C ASN A 323 -22.48 -7.72 17.45
N PRO A 324 -21.99 -8.56 18.37
CA PRO A 324 -21.59 -9.92 18.03
C PRO A 324 -22.77 -10.71 17.45
N VAL A 325 -22.53 -11.47 16.40
CA VAL A 325 -23.51 -12.35 15.79
C VAL A 325 -23.35 -13.75 16.38
N ASP A 326 -24.45 -14.32 16.84
CA ASP A 326 -24.48 -15.69 17.36
C ASP A 326 -24.17 -16.70 16.25
N LYS A 327 -23.43 -17.77 16.56
CA LYS A 327 -23.05 -18.81 15.59
C LYS A 327 -24.27 -19.54 15.02
N GLU A 328 -25.36 -19.60 15.77
CA GLU A 328 -26.60 -20.22 15.35
C GLU A 328 -27.49 -19.32 14.51
N ALA A 329 -27.21 -18.02 14.44
CA ALA A 329 -27.98 -17.08 13.65
C ALA A 329 -27.80 -17.34 12.14
N ASP A 330 -28.89 -17.14 11.39
CA ASP A 330 -28.88 -17.31 9.93
C ASP A 330 -27.85 -16.41 9.23
N ASP A 331 -27.65 -15.19 9.75
CA ASP A 331 -26.63 -14.26 9.25
C ASP A 331 -25.22 -14.85 9.41
N TYR A 332 -24.90 -15.50 10.54
CA TYR A 332 -23.59 -16.15 10.73
C TYR A 332 -23.41 -17.34 9.78
N LYS A 333 -24.43 -18.22 9.69
CA LYS A 333 -24.40 -19.41 8.83
C LYS A 333 -24.26 -19.03 7.35
N MET A 334 -24.92 -17.96 6.92
CA MET A 334 -24.76 -17.39 5.58
C MET A 334 -23.32 -16.95 5.34
N ILE A 335 -22.74 -16.18 6.26
CA ILE A 335 -21.38 -15.64 6.12
C ILE A 335 -20.35 -16.76 6.10
N ALA A 336 -20.48 -17.74 6.99
CA ALA A 336 -19.60 -18.91 7.04
C ALA A 336 -19.63 -19.70 5.73
N LYS A 337 -20.83 -19.97 5.20
CA LYS A 337 -21.02 -20.65 3.91
C LYS A 337 -20.47 -19.83 2.74
N TYR A 338 -20.65 -18.50 2.77
CA TYR A 338 -20.15 -17.62 1.74
C TYR A 338 -18.62 -17.61 1.72
N LEU A 339 -17.98 -17.48 2.89
CA LEU A 339 -16.52 -17.58 3.02
C LEU A 339 -16.01 -18.93 2.54
N GLU A 340 -16.61 -20.04 2.98
CA GLU A 340 -16.21 -21.40 2.59
C GLU A 340 -16.22 -21.59 1.07
N LYS A 341 -17.27 -21.10 0.40
CA LYS A 341 -17.46 -21.29 -1.04
C LYS A 341 -16.61 -20.37 -1.90
N THR A 342 -16.28 -19.18 -1.41
CA THR A 342 -15.59 -18.15 -2.20
C THR A 342 -14.18 -17.82 -1.73
N TYR A 343 -13.64 -18.63 -0.81
CA TYR A 343 -12.25 -18.58 -0.42
C TYR A 343 -11.42 -19.64 -1.15
N GLU A 344 -10.29 -19.22 -1.68
CA GLU A 344 -9.23 -20.09 -2.17
C GLU A 344 -7.98 -19.87 -1.29
N PRO A 345 -7.32 -20.96 -0.84
CA PRO A 345 -6.13 -20.84 0.01
C PRO A 345 -5.02 -19.99 -0.61
N VAL A 346 -4.53 -19.04 0.18
CA VAL A 346 -3.36 -18.23 -0.21
C VAL A 346 -2.12 -19.12 -0.14
N LYS A 347 -1.24 -19.03 -1.15
CA LYS A 347 0.03 -19.76 -1.18
C LYS A 347 1.21 -18.82 -1.00
N VAL A 348 2.10 -19.14 -0.08
CA VAL A 348 3.34 -18.40 0.19
C VAL A 348 4.49 -19.39 0.12
N GLY A 349 5.22 -19.38 -1.00
CA GLY A 349 6.16 -20.44 -1.32
C GLY A 349 5.44 -21.79 -1.47
N GLU A 350 5.88 -22.79 -0.71
CA GLU A 350 5.29 -24.14 -0.71
C GLU A 350 4.15 -24.30 0.31
N ILE A 351 3.91 -23.29 1.17
CA ILE A 351 2.93 -23.35 2.24
C ILE A 351 1.60 -22.77 1.76
N SER A 352 0.50 -23.45 2.08
CA SER A 352 -0.86 -22.97 1.81
C SER A 352 -1.54 -22.59 3.11
N TYR A 353 -2.30 -21.49 3.10
CA TYR A 353 -3.02 -20.99 4.25
C TYR A 353 -4.52 -21.08 4.01
N GLY A 354 -5.23 -21.74 4.91
CA GLY A 354 -6.67 -21.70 5.04
C GLY A 354 -7.13 -20.47 5.80
N VAL A 355 -8.45 -20.29 5.87
CA VAL A 355 -9.09 -19.25 6.67
C VAL A 355 -10.14 -19.88 7.57
N MET A 356 -10.20 -19.42 8.81
CA MET A 356 -11.24 -19.78 9.78
C MET A 356 -11.89 -18.52 10.33
N ILE A 357 -13.20 -18.58 10.59
CA ILE A 357 -13.92 -17.51 11.28
C ILE A 357 -13.71 -17.67 12.77
N ASP A 358 -13.21 -16.61 13.41
CA ASP A 358 -13.14 -16.51 14.87
C ASP A 358 -14.47 -15.95 15.42
N ASP A 359 -14.86 -14.78 14.92
CA ASP A 359 -16.07 -14.07 15.32
C ASP A 359 -16.68 -13.28 14.15
N VAL A 360 -17.99 -13.01 14.24
CA VAL A 360 -18.71 -12.14 13.31
C VAL A 360 -19.40 -11.03 14.10
N PHE A 361 -19.33 -9.81 13.59
CA PHE A 361 -20.00 -8.65 14.16
C PHE A 361 -20.93 -8.03 13.12
N ALA A 362 -22.19 -7.80 13.50
CA ALA A 362 -23.10 -6.94 12.76
C ALA A 362 -22.79 -5.48 13.11
N VAL A 363 -22.68 -4.64 12.08
CA VAL A 363 -22.16 -3.28 12.18
C VAL A 363 -23.11 -2.27 11.54
N GLU A 364 -23.32 -1.16 12.23
CA GLU A 364 -24.03 0.01 11.73
C GLU A 364 -23.16 1.26 11.90
N VAL A 365 -22.69 1.84 10.79
CA VAL A 365 -21.81 3.03 10.78
C VAL A 365 -22.66 4.28 10.63
N SER A 366 -22.68 5.16 11.64
CA SER A 366 -23.57 6.33 11.65
C SER A 366 -23.24 7.38 10.58
N ALA A 367 -22.00 7.39 10.08
CA ALA A 367 -21.58 8.30 9.01
C ALA A 367 -21.90 7.78 7.59
N GLY A 368 -22.25 6.50 7.46
CA GLY A 368 -22.59 5.85 6.19
C GLY A 368 -24.10 5.70 6.00
N PRO A 369 -24.53 5.23 4.82
CA PRO A 369 -25.94 4.91 4.59
C PRO A 369 -26.35 3.70 5.44
N SER A 370 -27.55 3.77 6.00
CA SER A 370 -28.19 2.65 6.68
C SER A 370 -28.64 1.56 5.70
N LEU A 371 -28.86 0.34 6.19
CA LEU A 371 -29.40 -0.74 5.37
C LEU A 371 -30.78 -0.38 4.77
N GLU A 372 -31.62 0.36 5.51
CA GLU A 372 -32.95 0.76 5.05
C GLU A 372 -32.90 1.81 3.94
N GLU A 373 -31.87 2.67 3.91
CA GLU A 373 -31.63 3.58 2.79
C GLU A 373 -31.15 2.81 1.56
N ILE A 374 -30.17 1.91 1.74
CA ILE A 374 -29.66 1.11 0.63
C ILE A 374 -30.74 0.22 0.03
N LYS A 375 -31.62 -0.40 0.83
CA LYS A 375 -32.72 -1.24 0.34
C LYS A 375 -33.60 -0.56 -0.72
N LYS A 376 -33.73 0.77 -0.69
CA LYS A 376 -34.50 1.57 -1.66
C LYS A 376 -33.80 1.72 -3.01
N LEU A 377 -32.50 1.44 -3.08
CA LEU A 377 -31.70 1.53 -4.29
C LEU A 377 -31.78 0.22 -5.11
N PRO A 378 -31.60 0.27 -6.44
CA PRO A 378 -31.64 -0.91 -7.30
C PRO A 378 -30.33 -1.72 -7.23
N ASN A 379 -30.38 -2.96 -7.75
CA ASN A 379 -29.20 -3.80 -8.01
C ASN A 379 -28.22 -3.93 -6.83
N LYS A 380 -28.74 -4.42 -5.70
CA LYS A 380 -27.98 -4.54 -4.45
C LYS A 380 -27.29 -5.90 -4.36
N VAL A 381 -26.01 -5.90 -4.02
CA VAL A 381 -25.21 -7.11 -3.85
C VAL A 381 -24.46 -7.04 -2.53
N LEU A 382 -24.41 -8.15 -1.79
CA LEU A 382 -23.58 -8.30 -0.59
C LEU A 382 -22.19 -8.79 -1.00
N LEU A 383 -21.17 -7.96 -0.81
CA LEU A 383 -19.83 -8.15 -1.35
C LEU A 383 -18.77 -8.11 -0.25
N TRP A 384 -17.68 -8.84 -0.47
CA TRP A 384 -16.48 -8.83 0.34
C TRP A 384 -15.63 -7.60 0.01
N CYS A 385 -15.25 -6.84 1.03
CA CYS A 385 -14.33 -5.71 0.87
C CYS A 385 -13.12 -5.97 1.77
N GLY A 386 -11.95 -6.08 1.14
CA GLY A 386 -10.69 -6.33 1.82
C GLY A 386 -10.09 -5.05 2.39
N THR A 387 -9.51 -5.10 3.60
CA THR A 387 -8.82 -3.96 4.19
C THR A 387 -7.86 -4.38 5.31
N ARG A 388 -6.82 -3.58 5.54
CA ARG A 388 -5.91 -3.75 6.68
C ARG A 388 -6.66 -3.50 7.99
N THR A 389 -6.30 -4.25 9.03
CA THR A 389 -6.81 -4.03 10.39
C THR A 389 -6.58 -2.59 10.88
N SER A 390 -5.44 -1.98 10.52
CA SER A 390 -5.11 -0.58 10.84
C SER A 390 -6.11 0.44 10.28
N ASN A 391 -6.83 0.10 9.21
CA ASN A 391 -7.72 1.03 8.50
C ASN A 391 -9.17 0.93 9.03
N LEU A 392 -9.49 -0.11 9.81
CA LEU A 392 -10.86 -0.37 10.26
C LEU A 392 -11.49 0.76 11.06
N LEU A 393 -10.76 1.38 12.00
CA LEU A 393 -11.33 2.49 12.79
C LEU A 393 -11.78 3.64 11.89
N ARG A 394 -11.06 3.91 10.79
CA ARG A 394 -11.48 4.91 9.82
C ARG A 394 -12.77 4.50 9.14
N HIS A 395 -12.86 3.27 8.62
CA HIS A 395 -14.06 2.78 7.93
C HIS A 395 -15.28 2.79 8.85
N LEU A 396 -15.11 2.39 10.11
CA LEU A 396 -16.17 2.38 11.11
C LEU A 396 -16.57 3.77 11.59
N LYS A 397 -15.67 4.76 11.50
CA LYS A 397 -15.96 6.15 11.87
C LYS A 397 -16.60 6.95 10.73
N LYS A 398 -16.22 6.67 9.48
CA LYS A 398 -16.46 7.54 8.32
C LYS A 398 -17.05 6.83 7.10
N GLY A 399 -17.39 5.55 7.19
CA GLY A 399 -17.82 4.74 6.03
C GLY A 399 -16.65 4.40 5.10
N PHE A 400 -16.92 3.94 3.88
CA PHE A 400 -15.86 3.77 2.88
C PHE A 400 -15.50 5.10 2.20
N LEU A 401 -14.26 5.18 1.70
CA LEU A 401 -13.88 6.17 0.70
C LEU A 401 -13.61 5.49 -0.62
N PRO A 402 -13.86 6.18 -1.74
CA PRO A 402 -13.32 5.77 -3.01
C PRO A 402 -11.78 5.81 -3.00
N ALA A 403 -11.18 5.04 -3.90
CA ALA A 403 -9.75 5.09 -4.16
C ALA A 403 -9.28 6.51 -4.51
N THR A 404 -8.04 6.81 -4.16
CA THR A 404 -7.45 8.15 -4.36
C THR A 404 -7.29 8.51 -5.83
N CYS A 405 -6.95 7.54 -6.69
CA CYS A 405 -6.71 7.78 -8.11
C CYS A 405 -7.02 6.55 -8.99
N PHE A 406 -7.05 6.78 -10.29
CA PHE A 406 -7.07 5.75 -11.32
C PHE A 406 -5.65 5.23 -11.58
N LEU A 407 -5.48 3.91 -11.63
CA LEU A 407 -4.29 3.25 -12.18
C LEU A 407 -4.75 2.05 -13.01
N PRO A 408 -4.11 1.73 -14.15
CA PRO A 408 -4.53 0.63 -15.02
C PRO A 408 -4.12 -0.76 -14.48
N VAL A 409 -4.36 -1.02 -13.20
CA VAL A 409 -4.06 -2.26 -12.47
C VAL A 409 -5.26 -2.67 -11.58
N PRO A 410 -5.40 -3.96 -11.23
CA PRO A 410 -6.47 -4.44 -10.34
C PRO A 410 -6.62 -3.61 -9.05
N GLY A 411 -7.85 -3.45 -8.56
CA GLY A 411 -8.16 -2.60 -7.40
C GLY A 411 -8.23 -1.08 -7.68
N TYR A 412 -7.54 -0.56 -8.70
CA TYR A 412 -7.51 0.88 -9.04
C TYR A 412 -7.98 1.19 -10.47
N MET A 413 -8.18 0.17 -11.30
CA MET A 413 -8.56 0.30 -12.72
C MET A 413 -9.98 0.79 -12.98
N PHE A 414 -10.78 1.04 -11.94
CA PHE A 414 -12.12 1.59 -12.07
C PHE A 414 -12.19 3.08 -11.76
N GLY A 415 -11.05 3.75 -11.59
CA GLY A 415 -11.01 5.14 -11.17
C GLY A 415 -11.24 5.29 -9.68
N LYS A 416 -11.73 6.46 -9.27
CA LYS A 416 -12.02 6.79 -7.87
C LYS A 416 -13.31 6.12 -7.40
N ALA A 417 -13.25 4.80 -7.24
CA ALA A 417 -14.36 3.96 -6.81
C ALA A 417 -14.08 3.26 -5.48
N ILE A 418 -15.14 2.88 -4.78
CA ILE A 418 -15.10 1.86 -3.75
C ILE A 418 -15.18 0.51 -4.47
N VAL A 419 -14.17 -0.34 -4.28
CA VAL A 419 -14.06 -1.64 -4.95
C VAL A 419 -14.24 -2.77 -3.93
N CYS A 420 -15.15 -3.68 -4.23
CA CYS A 420 -15.40 -4.91 -3.47
C CYS A 420 -15.46 -6.11 -4.43
N SER A 421 -15.47 -7.34 -3.91
CA SER A 421 -15.46 -8.57 -4.71
C SER A 421 -16.57 -9.53 -4.26
N ASP A 422 -17.01 -10.41 -5.17
CA ASP A 422 -17.83 -11.58 -4.83
C ASP A 422 -16.99 -12.73 -4.23
N ALA A 423 -15.66 -12.63 -4.30
CA ALA A 423 -14.74 -13.63 -3.79
C ALA A 423 -14.09 -13.20 -2.47
N ALA A 424 -14.27 -14.02 -1.43
CA ALA A 424 -13.53 -13.87 -0.19
C ALA A 424 -12.02 -14.03 -0.40
N ALA A 425 -11.62 -14.85 -1.37
CA ALA A 425 -10.23 -15.02 -1.78
C ALA A 425 -9.55 -13.70 -2.21
N GLU A 426 -10.28 -12.82 -2.89
CA GLU A 426 -9.76 -11.50 -3.28
C GLU A 426 -9.62 -10.59 -2.07
N ALA A 427 -10.68 -10.44 -1.29
CA ALA A 427 -10.69 -9.58 -0.11
C ALA A 427 -9.62 -9.98 0.93
N ALA A 428 -9.30 -11.27 1.05
CA ALA A 428 -8.27 -11.77 1.95
C ALA A 428 -6.85 -11.26 1.62
N LYS A 429 -6.57 -10.92 0.35
CA LYS A 429 -5.26 -10.38 -0.07
C LYS A 429 -4.95 -9.02 0.55
N TYR A 430 -5.97 -8.24 0.86
CA TYR A 430 -5.86 -6.90 1.43
C TYR A 430 -5.78 -6.87 2.96
N GLY A 431 -5.79 -8.04 3.63
CA GLY A 431 -5.69 -8.12 5.09
C GLY A 431 -4.28 -7.84 5.63
N PHE A 432 -3.24 -8.16 4.84
CA PHE A 432 -1.82 -8.04 5.19
C PHE A 432 -1.46 -8.66 6.55
N THR A 433 -1.89 -9.91 6.76
CA THR A 433 -1.51 -10.71 7.92
C THR A 433 -0.11 -11.32 7.76
N ALA A 434 0.45 -11.83 8.86
CA ALA A 434 1.76 -12.48 8.86
C ALA A 434 1.69 -13.82 9.60
N ILE A 435 2.70 -14.68 9.43
CA ILE A 435 2.73 -16.01 10.08
C ILE A 435 2.66 -15.88 11.60
N ASP A 436 3.34 -14.88 12.17
CA ASP A 436 3.35 -14.59 13.60
C ASP A 436 2.08 -13.87 14.09
N ARG A 437 1.25 -13.37 13.16
CA ARG A 437 0.01 -12.61 13.40
C ARG A 437 -1.04 -13.00 12.36
N PRO A 438 -1.60 -14.22 12.47
CA PRO A 438 -2.54 -14.78 11.51
C PRO A 438 -3.93 -14.17 11.60
N GLU A 439 -4.23 -13.39 12.65
CA GLU A 439 -5.55 -12.79 12.85
C GLU A 439 -5.73 -11.54 11.96
N GLY A 440 -6.92 -11.43 11.38
CA GLY A 440 -7.31 -10.30 10.56
C GLY A 440 -8.81 -10.11 10.53
N PHE A 441 -9.25 -9.16 9.71
CA PHE A 441 -10.67 -8.87 9.52
C PHE A 441 -10.99 -8.74 8.05
N MET A 442 -12.19 -9.18 7.69
CA MET A 442 -12.79 -8.95 6.38
C MET A 442 -14.12 -8.23 6.56
N ILE A 443 -14.51 -7.41 5.58
CA ILE A 443 -15.77 -6.67 5.62
C ILE A 443 -16.75 -7.29 4.63
N LEU A 444 -18.01 -7.43 5.03
CA LEU A 444 -19.12 -7.59 4.10
C LEU A 444 -19.95 -6.30 4.08
N ALA A 445 -20.16 -5.77 2.87
CA ALA A 445 -20.93 -4.58 2.65
C ALA A 445 -21.99 -4.80 1.57
N VAL A 446 -23.14 -4.15 1.72
CA VAL A 446 -24.14 -4.10 0.66
C VAL A 446 -23.79 -2.93 -0.24
N ALA A 447 -23.54 -3.22 -1.51
CA ALA A 447 -23.29 -2.24 -2.55
C ALA A 447 -24.48 -2.20 -3.52
N SER A 448 -25.00 -1.02 -3.81
CA SER A 448 -25.98 -0.78 -4.87
C SER A 448 -25.25 -0.37 -6.14
N LEU A 449 -25.34 -1.16 -7.20
CA LEU A 449 -24.73 -0.84 -8.49
C LEU A 449 -25.50 0.22 -9.28
N GLY A 450 -26.64 0.70 -8.76
CA GLY A 450 -27.45 1.71 -9.45
C GLY A 450 -28.19 1.15 -10.66
N GLU A 451 -28.84 2.00 -11.44
CA GLU A 451 -29.67 1.58 -12.58
C GLU A 451 -28.82 1.11 -13.77
N ASN A 452 -27.72 1.81 -14.03
CA ASN A 452 -26.84 1.55 -15.16
C ASN A 452 -25.60 0.78 -14.69
N ILE A 453 -25.47 -0.46 -15.16
CA ILE A 453 -24.34 -1.34 -14.86
C ILE A 453 -23.54 -1.57 -16.13
N THR A 454 -22.24 -1.32 -16.08
CA THR A 454 -21.30 -1.65 -17.16
C THR A 454 -20.40 -2.80 -16.73
N GLN A 455 -20.09 -3.69 -17.66
CA GLN A 455 -19.14 -4.78 -17.42
C GLN A 455 -17.84 -4.52 -18.17
N LEU A 456 -16.70 -4.73 -17.51
CA LEU A 456 -15.37 -4.47 -18.07
C LEU A 456 -14.50 -5.72 -17.95
N THR A 457 -13.76 -6.03 -19.01
CA THR A 457 -12.74 -7.11 -19.03
C THR A 457 -11.31 -6.59 -19.03
N SER A 458 -11.14 -5.28 -19.13
CA SER A 458 -9.85 -4.57 -19.19
C SER A 458 -10.01 -3.16 -18.62
N PRO A 459 -8.90 -2.48 -18.25
CA PRO A 459 -8.96 -1.09 -17.82
C PRO A 459 -9.67 -0.22 -18.88
N PRO A 460 -10.59 0.66 -18.48
CA PRO A 460 -11.24 1.60 -19.39
C PRO A 460 -10.22 2.62 -19.89
N GLU A 461 -10.40 3.11 -21.12
CA GLU A 461 -9.60 4.22 -21.64
C GLU A 461 -9.88 5.53 -20.89
N ASP A 462 -11.12 5.73 -20.46
CA ASP A 462 -11.55 6.88 -19.66
C ASP A 462 -12.42 6.46 -18.48
N ALA A 463 -11.80 6.39 -17.30
CA ALA A 463 -12.48 6.14 -16.05
C ALA A 463 -13.32 7.34 -15.56
N SER A 464 -13.01 8.57 -16.01
CA SER A 464 -13.69 9.79 -15.56
C SER A 464 -15.17 9.77 -15.91
N SER A 465 -15.51 9.26 -17.10
CA SER A 465 -16.90 9.10 -17.51
C SER A 465 -17.72 8.16 -16.62
N LEU A 466 -17.07 7.16 -16.01
CA LEU A 466 -17.70 6.23 -15.06
C LEU A 466 -17.98 6.94 -13.73
N GLU A 467 -17.02 7.73 -13.25
CA GLU A 467 -17.09 8.54 -12.04
C GLU A 467 -18.20 9.61 -12.13
N GLU A 468 -18.20 10.41 -13.20
CA GLU A 468 -19.15 11.51 -13.42
C GLU A 468 -20.60 11.01 -13.49
N LYS A 469 -20.81 9.88 -14.17
CA LYS A 469 -22.12 9.26 -14.33
C LYS A 469 -22.53 8.37 -13.16
N LYS A 470 -21.62 8.14 -12.20
CA LYS A 470 -21.80 7.21 -11.07
C LYS A 470 -22.33 5.84 -11.50
N MET A 471 -21.80 5.31 -12.60
CA MET A 471 -22.27 4.03 -13.14
C MET A 471 -21.78 2.88 -12.27
N GLY A 472 -22.60 1.88 -12.00
CA GLY A 472 -22.10 0.64 -11.39
C GLY A 472 -21.20 -0.09 -12.37
N VAL A 473 -20.07 -0.60 -11.90
CA VAL A 473 -19.14 -1.34 -12.76
C VAL A 473 -18.91 -2.73 -12.19
N ILE A 474 -18.89 -3.73 -13.06
CA ILE A 474 -18.46 -5.09 -12.75
C ILE A 474 -17.25 -5.41 -13.61
N GLY A 475 -16.08 -5.46 -12.98
CA GLY A 475 -14.88 -6.04 -13.55
C GLY A 475 -15.01 -7.57 -13.59
N LEU A 476 -14.89 -8.15 -14.78
CA LEU A 476 -15.06 -9.58 -15.00
C LEU A 476 -13.71 -10.28 -14.84
N GLY A 477 -13.59 -11.13 -13.82
CA GLY A 477 -12.38 -11.88 -13.51
C GLY A 477 -12.25 -13.18 -14.28
N ARG A 478 -11.08 -13.81 -14.19
CA ARG A 478 -10.80 -15.16 -14.72
C ARG A 478 -11.60 -16.26 -14.01
N LYS A 479 -12.09 -15.98 -12.81
CA LYS A 479 -13.01 -16.83 -12.04
C LYS A 479 -14.21 -16.01 -11.59
N LYS A 480 -15.34 -16.69 -11.46
CA LYS A 480 -16.59 -16.13 -10.95
C LYS A 480 -17.29 -17.09 -10.01
N THR A 481 -18.23 -16.57 -9.23
CA THR A 481 -19.12 -17.37 -8.39
C THR A 481 -20.18 -18.08 -9.24
N ASP A 482 -20.49 -19.35 -8.95
CA ASP A 482 -21.55 -20.09 -9.64
C ASP A 482 -22.92 -19.44 -9.38
N GLU A 483 -23.46 -18.82 -10.43
CA GLU A 483 -24.70 -18.06 -10.34
C GLU A 483 -25.93 -18.89 -9.96
N SER A 484 -25.90 -20.22 -10.19
CA SER A 484 -27.00 -21.11 -9.80
C SER A 484 -27.15 -21.27 -8.29
N GLU A 485 -26.10 -20.94 -7.54
CA GLU A 485 -26.05 -21.02 -6.08
C GLU A 485 -26.30 -19.66 -5.40
N HIS A 486 -26.55 -18.61 -6.19
CA HIS A 486 -26.86 -17.27 -5.67
C HIS A 486 -28.26 -17.23 -5.06
N PHE A 487 -28.44 -16.42 -4.02
CA PHE A 487 -29.73 -16.24 -3.38
C PHE A 487 -29.90 -14.81 -2.86
N ASN A 488 -31.13 -14.46 -2.44
CA ASN A 488 -31.42 -13.14 -1.90
C ASN A 488 -31.45 -13.14 -0.36
N TRP A 489 -30.85 -12.12 0.23
CA TRP A 489 -30.81 -11.88 1.67
C TRP A 489 -31.54 -10.57 1.99
N LYS A 490 -32.38 -10.58 3.04
CA LYS A 490 -33.13 -9.40 3.52
C LYS A 490 -33.81 -8.58 2.41
N GLY A 491 -34.61 -9.25 1.57
CA GLY A 491 -35.34 -8.65 0.45
C GLY A 491 -34.77 -9.11 -0.88
N ASP A 492 -34.33 -8.17 -1.71
CA ASP A 492 -33.76 -8.36 -3.04
C ASP A 492 -32.22 -8.14 -3.08
N ILE A 493 -31.54 -8.18 -1.93
CA ILE A 493 -30.08 -8.07 -1.89
C ILE A 493 -29.48 -9.41 -2.29
N LYS A 494 -28.81 -9.46 -3.44
CA LYS A 494 -28.19 -10.68 -3.96
C LYS A 494 -26.93 -11.02 -3.14
N VAL A 495 -26.80 -12.29 -2.74
CA VAL A 495 -25.58 -12.86 -2.14
C VAL A 495 -24.97 -13.83 -3.14
N PRO A 496 -23.80 -13.53 -3.74
CA PRO A 496 -23.16 -14.40 -4.71
C PRO A 496 -22.41 -15.57 -4.02
N CYS A 497 -23.15 -16.36 -3.26
CA CYS A 497 -22.65 -17.47 -2.43
C CYS A 497 -22.48 -18.78 -3.23
N GLY A 498 -21.88 -18.70 -4.41
CA GLY A 498 -21.56 -19.84 -5.26
C GLY A 498 -20.11 -20.26 -5.17
N LYS A 499 -19.80 -21.52 -5.48
CA LYS A 499 -18.40 -21.96 -5.59
C LYS A 499 -17.68 -21.19 -6.69
N LEU A 500 -16.39 -20.96 -6.50
CA LEU A 500 -15.56 -20.34 -7.53
C LEU A 500 -15.36 -21.30 -8.70
N ILE A 501 -15.71 -20.83 -9.90
CA ILE A 501 -15.58 -21.55 -11.16
C ILE A 501 -14.81 -20.70 -12.18
N PRO A 502 -14.08 -21.31 -13.13
CA PRO A 502 -13.47 -20.57 -14.23
C PRO A 502 -14.53 -19.80 -15.04
N SER A 503 -14.20 -18.57 -15.43
CA SER A 503 -15.01 -17.77 -16.33
C SER A 503 -14.55 -17.93 -17.78
N GLU A 504 -15.30 -17.32 -18.68
CA GLU A 504 -15.00 -17.13 -20.09
C GLU A 504 -13.85 -16.12 -20.33
N HIS A 505 -13.46 -15.31 -19.34
CA HIS A 505 -12.51 -14.19 -19.47
C HIS A 505 -11.08 -14.58 -19.08
N LYS A 506 -10.50 -15.54 -19.79
CA LYS A 506 -9.16 -16.09 -19.48
C LYS A 506 -8.03 -15.07 -19.50
N ASP A 507 -8.17 -14.02 -20.32
CA ASP A 507 -7.17 -12.97 -20.50
C ASP A 507 -7.44 -11.73 -19.63
N SER A 508 -8.45 -11.78 -18.75
CA SER A 508 -8.74 -10.69 -17.81
C SER A 508 -7.54 -10.43 -16.90
N PRO A 509 -7.19 -9.17 -16.58
CA PRO A 509 -6.18 -8.87 -15.57
C PRO A 509 -6.64 -9.26 -14.16
N LEU A 510 -7.95 -9.36 -13.94
CA LEU A 510 -8.57 -9.68 -12.65
C LEU A 510 -8.65 -11.19 -12.44
N GLU A 511 -8.32 -11.66 -11.23
CA GLU A 511 -8.49 -13.08 -10.89
C GLU A 511 -9.95 -13.41 -10.60
N TYR A 512 -10.65 -12.57 -9.84
CA TYR A 512 -12.07 -12.71 -9.50
C TYR A 512 -12.85 -11.47 -9.94
N ASN A 513 -14.18 -11.50 -9.85
CA ASN A 513 -14.96 -10.32 -10.18
C ASN A 513 -14.74 -9.22 -9.14
N GLU A 514 -14.65 -7.99 -9.63
CA GLU A 514 -14.60 -6.78 -8.82
C GLU A 514 -15.80 -5.90 -9.15
N TYR A 515 -16.34 -5.24 -8.14
CA TYR A 515 -17.52 -4.39 -8.24
C TYR A 515 -17.13 -3.00 -7.77
N ALA A 516 -17.27 -2.03 -8.65
CA ALA A 516 -16.89 -0.64 -8.40
C ALA A 516 -18.12 0.25 -8.31
N VAL A 517 -18.14 1.07 -7.25
CA VAL A 517 -19.21 2.02 -6.94
C VAL A 517 -18.61 3.37 -6.58
N TYR A 518 -19.13 4.45 -7.16
CA TYR A 518 -18.52 5.78 -7.08
C TYR A 518 -19.11 6.69 -6.00
N ASP A 519 -20.36 6.46 -5.58
CA ASP A 519 -20.98 7.21 -4.49
C ASP A 519 -20.90 6.43 -3.18
N PRO A 520 -20.23 6.96 -2.13
CA PRO A 520 -20.22 6.33 -0.81
C PRO A 520 -21.61 6.06 -0.22
N LYS A 521 -22.65 6.79 -0.66
CA LYS A 521 -24.05 6.54 -0.25
C LYS A 521 -24.66 5.26 -0.82
N GLN A 522 -23.99 4.63 -1.79
CA GLN A 522 -24.41 3.36 -2.38
C GLN A 522 -23.79 2.15 -1.67
N VAL A 523 -22.94 2.33 -0.65
CA VAL A 523 -22.26 1.23 0.04
C VAL A 523 -22.45 1.29 1.55
N SER A 524 -22.94 0.22 2.15
CA SER A 524 -23.19 0.12 3.60
C SER A 524 -22.47 -1.09 4.18
N ILE A 525 -21.54 -0.85 5.10
CA ILE A 525 -20.79 -1.88 5.85
C ILE A 525 -21.76 -2.61 6.77
N ARG A 526 -21.94 -3.93 6.63
CA ARG A 526 -22.92 -4.70 7.43
C ARG A 526 -22.30 -5.69 8.39
N PHE A 527 -21.19 -6.33 7.99
CA PHE A 527 -20.53 -7.27 8.87
C PHE A 527 -19.02 -7.06 8.86
N LEU A 528 -18.43 -7.27 10.03
CA LEU A 528 -17.00 -7.53 10.18
C LEU A 528 -16.84 -9.00 10.54
N VAL A 529 -15.99 -9.69 9.78
CA VAL A 529 -15.68 -11.10 9.97
C VAL A 529 -14.25 -11.16 10.48
N ALA A 530 -14.08 -11.44 11.77
CA ALA A 530 -12.79 -11.73 12.36
C ALA A 530 -12.35 -13.12 11.87
N VAL A 531 -11.19 -13.17 11.25
CA VAL A 531 -10.66 -14.39 10.64
C VAL A 531 -9.27 -14.69 11.16
N LYS A 532 -8.89 -15.95 11.09
CA LYS A 532 -7.53 -16.43 11.35
C LYS A 532 -7.04 -17.25 10.18
N PHE A 533 -5.84 -16.95 9.70
CA PHE A 533 -5.18 -17.70 8.64
C PHE A 533 -4.32 -18.81 9.23
N GLU A 534 -4.52 -20.05 8.79
CA GLU A 534 -3.82 -21.21 9.36
C GLU A 534 -3.18 -22.04 8.27
N GLU A 535 -1.97 -22.54 8.53
CA GLU A 535 -1.26 -23.42 7.60
C GLU A 535 -2.08 -24.70 7.35
N LYS A 536 -2.22 -25.07 6.08
CA LYS A 536 -2.81 -26.34 5.65
C LYS A 536 -1.72 -27.40 5.52
N ASP A 537 -2.10 -28.64 5.81
CA ASP A 537 -1.33 -29.85 5.51
C ASP A 537 0.02 -29.98 6.24
N VAL A 538 0.19 -29.30 7.38
CA VAL A 538 1.38 -29.45 8.23
C VAL A 538 1.18 -30.62 9.20
N VAL A 539 1.80 -31.75 8.88
CA VAL A 539 2.02 -32.82 9.86
C VAL A 539 3.19 -32.38 10.73
N TYR A 540 2.90 -31.91 11.93
CA TYR A 540 3.94 -31.71 12.94
C TYR A 540 4.48 -33.09 13.32
N ASP A 541 5.72 -33.40 12.94
CA ASP A 541 6.45 -34.52 13.54
C ASP A 541 6.49 -34.26 15.05
N THR A 542 5.72 -35.05 15.81
CA THR A 542 5.82 -35.06 17.26
C THR A 542 7.20 -35.60 17.59
N ALA A 543 8.12 -34.72 17.96
CA ALA A 543 9.43 -35.12 18.46
C ALA A 543 9.24 -36.01 19.70
N GLU A 544 9.55 -37.30 19.56
CA GLU A 544 9.75 -38.25 20.66
C GLU A 544 11.03 -37.97 21.44
#